data_AF-A0ABD1ABM8-F1
#
_entry.id   AF-A0ABD1ABM8-F1
#
_cell.length_a   1.000
_cell.length_b   1.000
_cell.length_c   1.000
_cell.angle_alpha   90.00
_cell.angle_beta   90.00
_cell.angle_gamma   90.00
#
_symmetry.space_group_name_H-M   'P 1'
#
loop_
_entity.id
_entity.type
_entity.pdbx_description
1 polymer ?
#
loop_
_entity_poly.entity_id
_entity_poly.type
_entity_poly.pdbx_seq_one_letter_code
_entity_poly.pdbx_strand_id
1 'polypeptide(L)'
;MQFELDYPNEFITAVDGTFKGAPLIKRILSLVFKTSKGRISPTFGSISGTRLVLEKKGYARVWFHGWTIFYSLSAIGGYFSPLPLHPTVEQLEARGYDRGATWNN
;
A
#
# COMPACT_ATOMS: atom_id res chain seq x y z
N MET A 1 5.56 14.93 -1.45
CA MET A 1 4.86 14.28 -2.58
C MET A 1 3.78 13.38 -2.01
N GLN A 2 2.62 13.34 -2.63
CA GLN A 2 1.46 12.57 -2.15
C GLN A 2 0.79 11.85 -3.33
N PHE A 3 0.17 10.70 -3.06
CA PHE A 3 -0.64 9.96 -4.01
C PHE A 3 -1.90 9.50 -3.29
N GLU A 4 -3.03 10.15 -3.59
CA GLU A 4 -4.31 9.90 -2.93
C GLU A 4 -5.10 8.82 -3.68
N LEU A 5 -5.71 7.91 -2.92
CA LEU A 5 -6.59 6.86 -3.42
C LEU A 5 -8.04 7.27 -3.16
N ASP A 6 -8.91 7.02 -4.12
CA ASP A 6 -10.36 7.12 -3.95
C ASP A 6 -10.89 5.92 -3.14
N TYR A 7 -10.57 5.87 -1.84
CA TYR A 7 -11.03 4.81 -0.94
C TYR A 7 -12.54 4.96 -0.65
N PRO A 8 -13.34 3.86 -0.65
CA PRO A 8 -12.97 2.46 -0.81
C PRO A 8 -12.99 1.93 -2.26
N ASN A 9 -13.26 2.78 -3.25
CA ASN A 9 -13.44 2.40 -4.67
C ASN A 9 -12.11 2.09 -5.39
N GLU A 10 -10.99 2.56 -4.86
CA GLU A 10 -9.65 2.39 -5.38
C GLU A 10 -8.72 1.82 -4.31
N PHE A 11 -7.97 0.79 -4.66
CA PHE A 11 -7.01 0.14 -3.77
C PHE A 11 -5.73 -0.23 -4.52
N ILE A 12 -4.64 -0.38 -3.77
CA ILE A 12 -3.34 -0.77 -4.33
C ILE A 12 -3.36 -2.25 -4.68
N THR A 13 -2.96 -2.60 -5.91
CA THR A 13 -2.89 -3.97 -6.42
C THR A 13 -1.46 -4.48 -6.52
N ALA A 14 -0.50 -3.57 -6.70
CA ALA A 14 0.91 -3.92 -6.75
C ALA A 14 1.81 -2.76 -6.30
N VAL A 15 2.99 -3.12 -5.82
CA VAL A 15 4.07 -2.18 -5.52
C VAL A 15 5.32 -2.60 -6.28
N ASP A 16 5.78 -1.71 -7.15
CA ASP A 16 7.09 -1.80 -7.79
C ASP A 16 8.10 -0.96 -6.99
N GLY A 17 9.38 -1.26 -7.10
CA GLY A 17 10.40 -0.46 -6.47
C GLY A 17 11.81 -0.95 -6.70
N THR A 18 12.76 -0.34 -5.99
CA THR A 18 14.15 -0.79 -5.99
C THR A 18 14.73 -0.78 -4.58
N PHE A 19 15.69 -1.66 -4.33
CA PHE A 19 16.45 -1.72 -3.10
C PHE A 19 17.94 -1.92 -3.36
N LYS A 20 18.78 -1.54 -2.39
CA LYS A 20 20.23 -1.76 -2.42
C LYS A 20 20.77 -2.04 -1.02
N GLY A 21 21.93 -2.67 -0.92
CA GLY A 21 22.65 -2.89 0.33
C GLY A 21 22.94 -4.37 0.61
N ALA A 22 23.82 -4.62 1.57
CA ALA A 22 24.09 -5.98 2.06
C ALA A 22 22.90 -6.51 2.88
N PRO A 23 22.76 -7.84 3.09
CA PRO A 23 21.59 -8.45 3.72
C PRO A 23 21.12 -7.80 5.03
N LEU A 24 22.06 -7.36 5.88
CA LEU A 24 21.77 -6.74 7.18
C LEU A 24 21.52 -5.22 7.12
N ILE A 25 21.79 -4.57 5.99
CA ILE A 25 21.70 -3.11 5.81
C ILE A 25 21.01 -2.74 4.48
N LYS A 26 20.05 -3.57 4.05
CA LYS A 26 19.24 -3.26 2.86
C LYS A 26 18.41 -2.00 3.08
N ARG A 27 18.26 -1.22 2.03
CA ARG A 27 17.44 -0.02 1.97
C ARG A 27 16.58 -0.05 0.71
N ILE A 28 15.29 0.19 0.88
CA ILE A 28 14.37 0.52 -0.20
C ILE A 28 14.71 1.93 -0.66
N LEU A 29 14.92 2.09 -1.97
CA LEU A 29 15.32 3.34 -2.59
C LEU A 29 14.19 3.96 -3.41
N SER A 30 13.33 3.13 -4.00
CA SER A 30 12.17 3.61 -4.72
C SER A 30 10.92 2.76 -4.49
N LEU A 31 9.75 3.41 -4.60
CA LEU A 31 8.43 2.79 -4.60
C LEU A 31 7.54 3.41 -5.67
N VAL A 32 6.76 2.58 -6.34
CA VAL A 32 5.73 2.94 -7.32
C VAL A 32 4.50 2.08 -7.02
N PHE A 33 3.35 2.72 -6.81
CA PHE A 33 2.09 2.05 -6.51
C PHE A 33 1.24 1.92 -7.77
N LYS A 34 0.65 0.75 -7.98
CA LYS A 34 -0.35 0.48 -9.02
C LYS A 34 -1.69 0.20 -8.36
N THR A 35 -2.79 0.69 -8.94
CA THR A 35 -4.12 0.60 -8.33
C THR A 35 -5.10 -0.23 -9.16
N SER A 36 -6.24 -0.59 -8.55
CA SER A 36 -7.35 -1.29 -9.19
C SER A 36 -8.00 -0.51 -10.34
N LYS A 37 -7.89 0.82 -10.33
CA LYS A 37 -8.34 1.71 -11.41
C LYS A 37 -7.29 1.88 -12.52
N GLY A 38 -6.20 1.11 -12.47
CA GLY A 38 -5.12 1.19 -13.47
C GLY A 38 -4.22 2.42 -13.34
N ARG A 39 -4.33 3.19 -12.26
CA ARG A 39 -3.44 4.33 -12.01
C ARG A 39 -2.07 3.84 -11.55
N ILE A 40 -1.04 4.62 -11.90
CA ILE A 40 0.33 4.43 -11.46
C ILE A 40 0.76 5.70 -10.72
N SER A 41 1.33 5.56 -9.52
CA SER A 41 1.83 6.71 -8.77
C SER A 41 3.10 7.28 -9.39
N PRO A 42 3.46 8.54 -9.07
CA PRO A 42 4.83 8.98 -9.23
C PRO A 42 5.81 8.07 -8.48
N THR A 43 7.06 8.04 -8.92
CA THR A 43 8.13 7.31 -8.22
C THR A 43 8.51 8.04 -6.95
N PHE A 44 8.28 7.42 -5.80
CA PHE A 44 8.79 7.88 -4.52
C PHE A 44 10.24 7.43 -4.39
N GLY A 45 11.17 8.36 -4.16
CA GLY A 45 12.60 8.06 -4.01
C GLY A 45 13.35 8.02 -5.35
N SER A 46 14.44 7.24 -5.40
CA SER A 46 15.37 7.19 -6.54
C SER A 46 15.55 5.76 -7.06
N ILE A 47 15.41 5.59 -8.38
CA ILE A 47 15.52 4.29 -9.04
C ILE A 47 17.01 3.93 -9.13
N SER A 48 17.43 3.00 -8.28
CA SER A 48 18.80 2.47 -8.24
C SER A 48 18.82 1.11 -7.54
N GLY A 49 19.78 0.26 -7.92
CA GLY A 49 19.93 -1.07 -7.32
C GLY A 49 19.03 -2.13 -7.97
N THR A 50 18.55 -3.07 -7.15
CA THR A 50 17.78 -4.24 -7.60
C THR A 50 16.30 -3.96 -7.56
N ARG A 51 15.57 -4.33 -8.62
CA ARG A 51 14.10 -4.19 -8.68
C ARG A 51 13.41 -5.17 -7.73
N LEU A 52 12.34 -4.71 -7.10
CA LEU A 52 11.39 -5.52 -6.34
C LEU A 52 9.97 -5.31 -6.88
N VAL A 53 9.16 -6.35 -6.78
CA VAL A 53 7.73 -6.31 -7.12
C VAL A 53 6.97 -7.05 -6.03
N LEU A 54 5.96 -6.40 -5.46
CA LEU A 54 4.99 -7.00 -4.56
C LEU A 54 3.63 -6.99 -5.27
N GLU A 55 3.24 -8.12 -5.83
CA GLU A 55 1.93 -8.30 -6.46
C GLU A 55 1.38 -9.69 -6.17
N LYS A 56 0.05 -9.79 -6.06
CA LYS A 56 -0.63 -11.08 -5.96
C LYS A 56 -1.91 -11.06 -6.79
N LYS A 57 -1.91 -11.77 -7.92
CA LYS A 57 -3.08 -11.84 -8.82
C LYS A 57 -4.29 -12.40 -8.09
N GLY A 58 -5.45 -11.75 -8.25
CA GLY A 58 -6.71 -12.15 -7.62
C GLY A 58 -6.93 -11.66 -6.19
N TYR A 59 -6.05 -10.79 -5.67
CA TYR A 59 -6.15 -10.22 -4.33
C TYR A 59 -6.19 -8.69 -4.42
N ALA A 60 -7.06 -8.05 -3.63
CA ALA A 60 -7.35 -6.61 -3.75
C ALA A 60 -6.81 -5.75 -2.62
N ARG A 61 -6.96 -6.16 -1.36
CA ARG A 61 -6.54 -5.30 -0.25
C ARG A 61 -5.11 -5.64 0.12
N VAL A 62 -4.26 -4.63 0.02
CA VAL A 62 -2.88 -4.68 0.52
C VAL A 62 -2.77 -3.86 1.79
N TRP A 63 -2.43 -4.52 2.89
CA TRP A 63 -1.92 -3.86 4.09
C TRP A 63 -0.40 -4.00 4.12
N PHE A 64 0.31 -2.91 4.39
CA PHE A 64 1.76 -2.95 4.40
C PHE A 64 2.31 -3.24 5.80
N HIS A 65 3.38 -4.02 5.84
CA HIS A 65 4.24 -4.15 7.00
C HIS A 65 5.69 -3.92 6.56
N GLY A 66 6.58 -3.64 7.51
CA GLY A 66 7.97 -3.38 7.20
C GLY A 66 8.77 -2.98 8.42
N TRP A 67 10.03 -2.65 8.21
CA TRP A 67 10.87 -2.07 9.25
C TRP A 67 11.76 -0.96 8.67
N THR A 68 12.20 -0.09 9.56
CA THR A 68 13.14 1.00 9.26
C THR A 68 14.41 0.87 10.08
N ILE A 69 15.56 1.17 9.49
CA ILE A 69 16.85 1.26 10.18
C ILE A 69 17.52 2.57 9.75
N PHE A 70 18.07 3.34 10.70
CA PHE A 70 18.76 4.61 10.44
C PHE A 70 17.98 5.54 9.48
N TYR A 71 16.72 5.83 9.81
CA TYR A 71 15.82 6.70 9.04
C TYR A 71 15.54 6.25 7.60
N SER A 72 15.83 4.99 7.26
CA SER A 72 15.58 4.42 5.94
C SER A 72 14.60 3.25 6.04
N LEU A 73 13.67 3.17 5.08
CA LEU A 73 12.85 1.98 4.89
C LEU A 73 13.76 0.85 4.43
N SER A 74 13.86 -0.21 5.22
CA SER A 74 14.79 -1.31 4.95
C SER A 74 14.08 -2.55 4.40
N ALA A 75 12.82 -2.74 4.78
CA ALA A 75 11.97 -3.82 4.28
C ALA A 75 10.52 -3.35 4.17
N ILE A 76 9.83 -3.84 3.16
CA ILE A 76 8.39 -3.66 2.94
C ILE A 76 7.79 -4.98 2.46
N GLY A 77 6.64 -5.33 2.99
CA GLY A 77 5.84 -6.47 2.60
C GLY A 77 4.35 -6.10 2.58
N GLY A 78 3.54 -6.92 1.93
CA GLY A 78 2.10 -6.72 1.79
C GLY A 78 1.32 -7.94 2.24
N TYR A 79 0.27 -7.74 3.03
CA TYR A 79 -0.78 -8.73 3.27
C TYR A 79 -1.85 -8.58 2.20
N PHE A 80 -2.19 -9.68 1.54
CA PHE A 80 -3.14 -9.69 0.44
C PHE A 80 -4.42 -10.43 0.83
N SER A 81 -5.59 -9.81 0.65
CA SER A 81 -6.90 -10.45 0.83
C SER A 81 -7.58 -10.79 -0.51
N PRO A 82 -8.19 -11.98 -0.66
CA PRO A 82 -8.77 -12.44 -1.92
C PRO A 82 -10.00 -11.60 -2.33
N LEU A 83 -10.25 -11.53 -3.64
CA LEU A 83 -11.48 -10.99 -4.23
C LEU A 83 -12.47 -12.11 -4.60
N PRO A 84 -13.80 -11.86 -4.50
CA PRO A 84 -14.43 -10.68 -3.94
C PRO A 84 -14.23 -10.64 -2.42
N LEU A 85 -14.07 -9.44 -1.89
CA LEU A 85 -14.08 -9.26 -0.44
C LEU A 85 -15.46 -9.74 0.03
N HIS A 86 -15.51 -10.78 0.87
CA HIS A 86 -16.76 -11.19 1.51
C HIS A 86 -17.42 -9.92 2.08
N PRO A 87 -18.75 -9.74 1.93
CA PRO A 87 -19.43 -8.54 2.41
C PRO A 87 -19.02 -8.36 3.86
N THR A 88 -18.22 -7.33 4.09
CA THR A 88 -17.83 -6.92 5.42
C THR A 88 -19.13 -6.42 6.01
N VAL A 89 -19.57 -7.08 7.10
CA VAL A 89 -20.74 -6.81 7.94
C VAL A 89 -21.43 -5.50 7.60
N GLU A 90 -22.73 -5.55 7.25
CA GLU A 90 -23.60 -4.37 7.07
C GLU A 90 -23.16 -3.25 8.00
N GLN A 91 -22.54 -2.22 7.41
CA GLN A 91 -22.08 -1.08 8.17
C GLN A 91 -23.33 -0.33 8.59
N LEU A 92 -23.81 -0.60 9.81
CA LEU A 92 -24.98 0.05 10.39
C LEU A 92 -24.77 1.56 10.35
N GLU A 93 -25.79 2.29 9.88
CA GLU A 93 -25.77 3.74 9.89
C GLU A 93 -25.57 4.25 11.32
N ALA A 94 -24.49 5.00 11.54
CA ALA A 94 -24.25 5.64 12.82
C ALA A 94 -25.33 6.71 13.04
N ARG A 95 -26.31 6.44 13.91
CA ARG A 95 -27.29 7.45 14.34
C ARG A 95 -26.70 8.30 15.47
N GLY A 96 -25.83 9.23 15.11
CA GLY A 96 -25.14 10.18 16.00
C GLY A 96 -25.27 11.63 15.55
N TYR A 97 -24.79 12.56 16.37
CA TYR A 97 -24.81 14.00 16.07
C TYR A 97 -23.73 14.37 15.04
N ASP A 98 -24.03 15.31 14.14
CA ASP A 98 -23.24 15.70 12.94
C ASP A 98 -21.95 16.49 13.25
N ARG A 99 -21.25 16.12 14.32
CA ARG A 99 -19.98 16.75 14.72
C ARG A 99 -18.92 15.70 14.96
N GLY A 100 -18.12 15.44 13.94
CA GLY A 100 -16.95 14.57 13.97
C GLY A 100 -16.47 14.27 12.55
N ALA A 101 -15.17 14.07 12.36
CA ALA A 101 -14.71 13.46 11.11
C ALA A 101 -15.27 12.03 11.03
N THR A 102 -15.74 11.61 9.86
CA THR A 102 -16.20 10.24 9.65
C THR A 102 -15.00 9.30 9.63
N TRP A 103 -15.00 8.29 10.50
CA TRP A 103 -14.01 7.21 10.50
C TRP A 103 -14.75 5.88 10.39
N ASN A 104 -14.40 5.08 9.39
CA ASN A 104 -14.81 3.69 9.25
C ASN A 104 -13.61 2.77 9.54
N ASN A 105 -13.84 1.75 10.37
CA ASN A 105 -12.85 0.71 10.71
C ASN A 105 -12.76 -0.36 9.62
#